data_AF-A0A183DT26-F1
#
_entry.id   AF-A0A183DT26-F1
#
_cell.length_a   1.000
_cell.length_b   1.000
_cell.length_c   1.000
_cell.angle_alpha   90.00
_cell.angle_beta   90.00
_cell.angle_gamma   90.00
#
_symmetry.space_group_name_H-M   'P 1'
#
loop_
_entity.id
_entity.type
_entity.pdbx_description
1 polymer ?
#
loop_
_entity_poly.entity_id
_entity_poly.type
_entity_poly.pdbx_seq_one_letter_code
_entity_poly.pdbx_strand_id
1 'polypeptide(L)'
;MSNNAIPSAVIALLSRAKAKYVDTAKNDILAALSAFPDLAPDVEHFVYPDRTRALSFRLKGTIPVVYKGNTYNIPVALYLWDTHPYYAPICYVCPTPSMMLKESKT
;
A
#
# COMPACT_ATOMS: atom_id res chain seq x y z
N MET A 1 -2.41 22.65 13.60
CA MET A 1 -3.69 22.37 12.92
C MET A 1 -3.43 21.43 11.75
N SER A 2 -3.53 20.09 11.89
CA SER A 2 -3.52 19.17 10.71
C SER A 2 -3.80 17.68 10.98
N ASN A 3 -4.15 17.22 12.19
CA ASN A 3 -4.28 15.78 12.43
C ASN A 3 -5.57 15.11 11.88
N ASN A 4 -6.52 15.88 11.32
CA ASN A 4 -7.78 15.34 10.76
C ASN A 4 -7.78 15.16 9.23
N ALA A 5 -6.71 15.55 8.53
CA ALA A 5 -6.67 15.52 7.06
C ALA A 5 -6.41 14.11 6.50
N ILE A 6 -5.58 13.31 7.16
CA ILE A 6 -5.20 11.97 6.66
C ILE A 6 -6.38 10.99 6.70
N PRO A 7 -7.14 10.87 7.81
CA PRO A 7 -8.28 9.94 7.85
C PRO A 7 -9.37 10.28 6.83
N SER A 8 -9.64 11.57 6.62
CA SER A 8 -10.63 12.02 5.64
C SER A 8 -10.18 11.77 4.20
N ALA A 9 -8.90 11.99 3.90
CA ALA A 9 -8.32 11.65 2.60
C ALA A 9 -8.38 10.14 2.31
N VAL A 10 -8.07 9.29 3.29
CA VAL A 10 -8.15 7.82 3.15
C VAL A 10 -9.58 7.38 2.83
N ILE A 11 -10.58 7.91 3.53
CA ILE A 11 -12.00 7.59 3.25
C ILE A 11 -12.39 8.00 1.83
N ALA A 12 -11.97 9.19 1.39
CA ALA A 12 -12.24 9.67 0.02
C ALA A 12 -11.60 8.74 -1.04
N LEU A 13 -10.37 8.28 -0.81
CA LEU A 13 -9.67 7.36 -1.69
C LEU A 13 -10.31 5.96 -1.70
N LEU A 14 -10.70 5.43 -0.54
CA LEU A 14 -11.43 4.16 -0.43
C LEU A 14 -12.79 4.21 -1.16
N SER A 15 -13.48 5.34 -1.06
CA SER A 15 -14.74 5.58 -1.77
C SER A 15 -14.53 5.59 -3.29
N ARG A 16 -13.45 6.24 -3.77
CA ARG A 16 -13.06 6.24 -5.20
C ARG A 16 -12.72 4.83 -5.69
N ALA A 17 -12.07 4.01 -4.86
CA ALA A 17 -11.75 2.61 -5.14
C ALA A 17 -12.92 1.63 -4.95
N LYS A 18 -14.12 2.14 -4.61
CA LYS A 18 -15.34 1.33 -4.38
C LYS A 18 -15.15 0.23 -3.32
N ALA A 19 -14.40 0.52 -2.26
CA ALA A 19 -14.20 -0.42 -1.15
C ALA A 19 -15.53 -0.77 -0.46
N LYS A 20 -15.78 -2.06 -0.23
CA LYS A 20 -17.00 -2.57 0.40
C LYS A 20 -17.00 -2.37 1.92
N TYR A 21 -15.83 -2.50 2.55
CA TYR A 21 -15.67 -2.46 4.01
C TYR A 21 -14.80 -1.27 4.44
N VAL A 22 -15.32 -0.05 4.23
CA VAL A 22 -14.57 1.20 4.37
C VAL A 22 -13.98 1.37 5.78
N ASP A 23 -14.75 1.11 6.84
CA ASP A 23 -14.28 1.35 8.21
C ASP A 23 -13.15 0.42 8.62
N THR A 24 -13.27 -0.87 8.28
CA THR A 24 -12.23 -1.85 8.59
C THR A 24 -10.96 -1.57 7.78
N ALA A 25 -11.09 -1.32 6.48
CA ALA A 25 -9.96 -0.96 5.63
C ALA A 25 -9.26 0.32 6.10
N LYS A 26 -10.03 1.35 6.47
CA LYS A 26 -9.51 2.60 7.01
C LYS A 26 -8.66 2.36 8.26
N ASN A 27 -9.11 1.54 9.19
CA ASN A 27 -8.37 1.28 10.43
C ASN A 27 -7.02 0.62 10.14
N ASP A 28 -7.01 -0.40 9.27
CA ASP A 28 -5.77 -1.08 8.86
C ASP A 28 -4.81 -0.13 8.12
N ILE A 29 -5.34 0.69 7.21
CA ILE A 29 -4.57 1.69 6.47
C ILE A 29 -3.95 2.72 7.41
N LEU A 30 -4.73 3.25 8.36
CA LEU A 30 -4.23 4.24 9.32
C LEU A 30 -3.16 3.63 10.24
N ALA A 31 -3.31 2.38 10.66
CA ALA A 31 -2.28 1.66 11.40
C ALA A 31 -0.99 1.51 10.56
N ALA A 32 -1.11 1.15 9.29
CA ALA A 32 0.03 1.04 8.38
C ALA A 32 0.73 2.39 8.15
N LEU A 33 -0.01 3.46 7.92
CA LEU A 33 0.53 4.82 7.75
C LEU A 33 1.19 5.35 9.03
N SER A 34 0.67 4.97 10.20
CA SER A 34 1.29 5.31 11.48
C SER A 34 2.59 4.55 11.72
N ALA A 35 2.68 3.30 11.28
CA ALA A 35 3.89 2.48 11.41
C ALA A 35 4.95 2.84 10.36
N PHE A 36 4.52 3.25 9.16
CA PHE A 36 5.38 3.55 8.03
C PHE A 36 5.00 4.91 7.41
N PRO A 37 5.53 6.02 7.94
CA PRO A 37 5.18 7.37 7.50
C PRO A 37 5.57 7.70 6.06
N ASP A 38 6.54 6.98 5.49
CA ASP A 38 6.98 7.14 4.10
C ASP A 38 6.03 6.48 3.09
N LEU A 39 4.99 5.76 3.55
CA LEU A 39 3.91 5.28 2.70
C LEU A 39 2.88 6.38 2.47
N ALA A 40 2.43 6.51 1.23
CA ALA A 40 1.39 7.42 0.83
C ALA A 40 0.17 6.64 0.29
N PRO A 41 -1.06 7.00 0.71
CA PRO A 41 -2.27 6.43 0.14
C PRO A 41 -2.59 7.08 -1.22
N ASP A 42 -3.00 6.26 -2.18
CA ASP A 42 -3.33 6.69 -3.54
C ASP A 42 -4.35 5.74 -4.20
N VAL A 43 -4.88 6.10 -5.37
CA VAL A 43 -5.68 5.22 -6.22
C VAL A 43 -5.15 5.20 -7.64
N GLU A 44 -5.00 4.01 -8.21
CA GLU A 44 -4.60 3.86 -9.61
C GLU A 44 -5.27 2.66 -10.27
N HIS A 45 -5.29 2.64 -11.60
CA HIS A 45 -5.79 1.48 -12.33
C HIS A 45 -4.79 0.34 -12.19
N PHE A 46 -5.20 -0.75 -11.57
CA PHE A 46 -4.40 -1.94 -11.36
C PHE A 46 -5.03 -3.13 -12.08
N VAL A 47 -4.18 -4.00 -12.63
CA VAL A 47 -4.59 -5.28 -13.24
C VAL A 47 -4.23 -6.38 -12.26
N TYR A 48 -5.25 -6.97 -11.66
CA TYR A 48 -5.11 -8.05 -10.70
C TYR A 48 -4.64 -9.36 -11.38
N PRO A 49 -4.11 -10.33 -10.62
CA PRO A 49 -3.66 -11.61 -11.17
C PRO A 49 -4.73 -12.40 -11.94
N ASP A 50 -6.01 -12.18 -11.62
CA ASP A 50 -7.16 -12.74 -12.34
C ASP A 50 -7.46 -12.03 -13.69
N ARG A 51 -6.63 -11.04 -14.05
CA ARG A 51 -6.76 -10.13 -15.21
C ARG A 51 -7.90 -9.11 -15.09
N THR A 52 -8.53 -8.98 -13.93
CA THR A 52 -9.49 -7.91 -13.67
C THR A 52 -8.75 -6.58 -13.60
N ARG A 53 -9.20 -5.59 -14.37
CA ARG A 53 -8.71 -4.20 -14.28
C ARG A 53 -9.69 -3.36 -13.49
N ALA A 54 -9.24 -2.75 -12.39
CA ALA A 54 -10.07 -1.86 -11.58
C ALA A 54 -9.28 -0.64 -11.09
N LEU A 55 -9.99 0.40 -10.68
CA LEU A 55 -9.41 1.51 -9.94
C LEU A 55 -9.23 1.07 -8.48
N SER A 56 -8.00 0.83 -8.07
CA SER A 56 -7.67 0.16 -6.81
C SER A 56 -7.00 1.13 -5.85
N PHE A 57 -7.33 0.99 -4.56
CA PHE A 57 -6.59 1.67 -3.51
C PHE A 57 -5.20 1.05 -3.39
N ARG A 58 -4.19 1.89 -3.18
CA ARG A 58 -2.84 1.43 -2.86
C ARG A 58 -2.18 2.26 -1.77
N LEU A 59 -1.21 1.63 -1.11
CA LEU A 59 -0.14 2.31 -0.37
C LEU A 59 1.14 2.20 -1.18
N LYS A 60 1.81 3.32 -1.42
CA LYS A 60 3.11 3.34 -2.11
C LYS A 60 4.10 4.19 -1.36
N GLY A 61 5.33 3.72 -1.25
CA GLY A 61 6.40 4.45 -0.59
C GLY A 61 7.56 3.54 -0.27
N THR A 62 8.27 3.80 0.82
CA THR A 62 9.36 2.94 1.30
C THR A 62 9.05 2.38 2.68
N ILE A 63 9.59 1.19 2.96
CA ILE A 63 9.59 0.60 4.30
C ILE A 63 11.04 0.36 4.75
N PRO A 64 11.37 0.61 6.04
CA PRO A 64 12.70 0.33 6.57
C PRO A 64 12.88 -1.17 6.79
N VAL A 65 13.93 -1.74 6.21
CA VAL A 65 14.29 -3.16 6.35
C VAL A 65 15.74 -3.26 6.84
N VAL A 66 15.94 -3.93 7.97
CA VAL A 66 17.29 -4.17 8.52
C VAL A 66 17.91 -5.39 7.85
N TYR A 67 19.07 -5.21 7.22
CA TYR A 67 19.84 -6.28 6.62
C TYR A 67 21.33 -6.07 6.91
N LYS A 68 21.97 -7.08 7.54
CA LYS A 68 23.38 -7.06 7.94
C LYS A 68 23.80 -5.79 8.71
N GLY A 69 22.97 -5.38 9.66
CA GLY A 69 23.24 -4.21 10.52
C GLY A 69 22.94 -2.85 9.90
N ASN A 70 22.56 -2.79 8.62
CA ASN A 70 22.16 -1.57 7.93
C ASN A 70 20.66 -1.55 7.67
N THR A 71 20.04 -0.38 7.78
CA THR A 71 18.63 -0.18 7.41
C THR A 71 18.53 0.33 5.97
N TYR A 72 17.76 -0.37 5.15
CA TYR A 72 17.49 -0.02 3.76
C TYR A 72 16.01 0.38 3.61
N ASN A 73 15.76 1.49 2.93
CA ASN A 73 14.41 1.94 2.60
C ASN A 73 13.96 1.25 1.31
N ILE A 74 13.24 0.13 1.45
CA ILE A 74 12.81 -0.69 0.31
C ILE A 74 11.53 -0.10 -0.27
N PRO A 75 11.51 0.30 -1.55
CA PRO A 75 10.30 0.84 -2.16
C PRO A 75 9.29 -0.28 -2.42
N VAL A 76 8.04 -0.03 -2.04
CA VAL A 76 6.93 -0.99 -2.13
C VAL A 76 5.66 -0.33 -2.66
N ALA A 77 4.80 -1.16 -3.25
CA ALA A 77 3.42 -0.83 -3.58
C ALA A 77 2.50 -1.96 -3.11
N LEU A 78 1.52 -1.62 -2.29
CA LEU A 78 0.54 -2.56 -1.73
C LEU A 78 -0.84 -2.18 -2.29
N TYR A 79 -1.46 -3.08 -3.03
CA TYR A 79 -2.79 -2.89 -3.61
C TYR A 79 -3.83 -3.63 -2.79
N LEU A 80 -4.93 -2.95 -2.48
CA LEU A 80 -6.05 -3.54 -1.76
C LEU A 80 -7.15 -3.95 -2.75
N TRP A 81 -7.74 -5.12 -2.52
CA TRP A 81 -9.01 -5.47 -3.16
C TRP A 81 -10.16 -4.63 -2.59
N ASP A 82 -11.25 -4.51 -3.34
CA ASP A 82 -12.49 -3.87 -2.88
C ASP A 82 -13.08 -4.55 -1.63
N THR A 83 -12.69 -5.82 -1.40
CA THR A 83 -13.10 -6.70 -0.31
C THR A 83 -12.09 -6.80 0.83
N HIS A 84 -11.02 -6.00 0.86
CA HIS A 84 -10.14 -5.89 2.05
C HIS A 84 -11.00 -5.64 3.30
N PRO A 85 -10.76 -6.32 4.45
CA PRO A 85 -9.61 -7.18 4.77
C PRO A 85 -9.78 -8.68 4.45
N TYR A 86 -10.89 -9.09 3.83
CA TYR A 86 -11.15 -10.51 3.59
C TYR A 86 -10.23 -11.11 2.52
N TYR A 87 -9.72 -10.27 1.62
CA TYR A 87 -8.63 -10.61 0.71
C TYR A 87 -7.36 -9.87 1.12
N ALA A 88 -6.25 -10.60 1.15
CA ALA A 88 -4.95 -10.05 1.46
C ALA A 88 -4.52 -8.99 0.40
N PRO A 89 -3.74 -7.97 0.81
CA PRO A 89 -3.12 -7.05 -0.13
C PRO A 89 -2.20 -7.77 -1.12
N ILE A 90 -2.10 -7.23 -2.33
CA ILE A 90 -1.09 -7.65 -3.31
C ILE A 90 0.10 -6.70 -3.19
N CYS A 91 1.27 -7.26 -2.90
CA CYS A 91 2.46 -6.47 -2.58
C CYS A 91 3.53 -6.65 -3.65
N TYR A 92 4.10 -5.53 -4.09
CA TYR A 92 5.25 -5.50 -4.99
C TYR A 92 6.38 -4.71 -4.36
N VAL A 93 7.61 -5.13 -4.65
CA VAL A 93 8.77 -4.24 -4.57
C VAL A 93 8.80 -3.38 -5.83
N CYS A 94 9.21 -2.11 -5.69
CA CYS A 94 9.30 -1.16 -6.79
C CYS A 94 10.74 -0.64 -6.95
N PRO A 95 11.66 -1.44 -7.52
CA PRO A 95 13.06 -1.03 -7.67
C PRO A 95 13.20 0.31 -8.37
N THR A 96 14.10 1.16 -7.89
CA THR A 96 14.57 2.34 -8.64
C THR A 96 15.48 1.89 -9.80
N PRO A 97 15.80 2.77 -10.77
CA PRO A 97 16.72 2.40 -11.86
C PRO A 97 18.10 1.93 -11.42
N SER A 98 18.54 2.30 -10.20
CA SER A 98 19.80 1.87 -9.60
C SER A 98 19.70 0.60 -8.74
N MET A 99 18.49 0.05 -8.56
CA MET A 99 18.26 -1.17 -7.80
C MET A 99 18.10 -2.38 -8.73
N MET A 100 18.63 -3.53 -8.29
CA MET A 100 18.39 -4.81 -8.94
C MET A 100 17.60 -5.72 -8.02
N LEU A 101 16.63 -6.44 -8.58
CA LEU A 101 15.92 -7.46 -7.83
C LEU A 101 16.88 -8.62 -7.56
N LYS A 102 17.06 -8.94 -6.28
CA LYS A 102 17.79 -10.12 -5.86
C LYS A 102 16.79 -11.24 -5.63
N GLU A 103 16.86 -12.29 -6.44
CA GLU A 103 16.06 -13.49 -6.20
C GLU A 103 16.40 -14.10 -4.85
N SER A 104 15.37 -14.56 -4.14
CA SER A 104 15.58 -15.31 -2.90
C SER A 104 16.30 -16.61 -3.24
N LYS A 105 17.36 -16.92 -2.51
CA LYS A 105 17.91 -18.27 -2.53
C LYS A 105 16.89 -19.16 -1.83
N THR A 106 16.30 -20.08 -2.57
CA THR A 106 15.50 -21.19 -2.02
C THR A 106 16.42 -22.32 -1.62
#